data_AF-A0A815W287-F1
#
_entry.id   AF-A0A815W287-F1
#
_cell.length_a   1.000
_cell.length_b   1.000
_cell.length_c   1.000
_cell.angle_alpha   90.00
_cell.angle_beta   90.00
_cell.angle_gamma   90.00
#
_symmetry.space_group_name_H-M   'P 1'
#
loop_
_entity.id
_entity.type
_entity.pdbx_description
1 polymer ?
#
loop_
_entity_poly.entity_id
_entity_poly.type
_entity_poly.pdbx_seq_one_letter_code
_entity_poly.pdbx_strand_id
1 'polypeptide(L)' 'MLIDQGASINTMTINTMEELQLKYLQPTPTILELAKRSKLKPIGILDDIMVSLVPWEDPTYVMVIQ' A
#
# COMPACT_ATOMS: atom_id res chain seq x y z
N MET A 1 6.95 -5.72 -3.60
CA MET A 1 6.99 -4.69 -2.53
C MET A 1 8.43 -4.51 -2.09
N LEU A 2 8.79 -3.31 -1.64
CA LEU A 2 10.08 -3.08 -0.99
C LEU A 2 9.99 -3.59 0.46
N ILE A 3 10.98 -4.36 0.89
CA ILE A 3 11.08 -4.78 2.29
C ILE A 3 11.83 -3.69 3.04
N ASP A 4 11.07 -2.77 3.64
CA ASP A 4 11.59 -1.69 4.50
C ASP A 4 11.18 -1.96 5.95
N GLN A 5 12.12 -2.38 6.79
CA GLN A 5 11.87 -2.64 8.22
C GLN A 5 11.60 -1.36 9.02
N GLY A 6 11.92 -0.18 8.46
CA GLY A 6 11.61 1.11 9.06
C GLY A 6 10.20 1.61 8.73
N ALA A 7 9.50 0.96 7.79
CA ALA A 7 8.13 1.31 7.44
C ALA A 7 7.13 0.54 8.32
N SER A 8 6.17 1.26 8.88
CA SER A 8 5.10 0.68 9.71
C SER A 8 3.91 0.16 8.90
N ILE A 9 3.88 0.39 7.58
CA ILE A 9 2.75 0.08 6.71
C ILE A 9 3.21 -0.25 5.28
N ASN A 10 2.52 -1.20 4.65
CA ASN A 10 2.73 -1.52 3.24
C ASN A 10 2.13 -0.44 2.35
N THR A 11 2.92 0.02 1.37
CA THR A 11 2.48 1.01 0.38
C THR A 11 2.79 0.54 -1.04
N MET A 12 2.00 1.02 -2.00
CA MET A 12 2.26 0.89 -3.43
C MET A 12 1.87 2.16 -4.17
N THR A 13 2.46 2.41 -5.33
CA THR A 13 2.08 3.53 -6.20
C THR A 13 0.82 3.19 -7.00
N ILE A 14 0.10 4.21 -7.46
CA ILE A 14 -1.04 4.03 -8.36
C ILE A 14 -0.67 3.28 -9.64
N ASN A 15 0.51 3.57 -10.22
CA ASN A 15 0.97 2.88 -11.42
C ASN A 15 1.12 1.37 -11.18
N THR A 16 1.70 0.96 -10.05
CA THR A 16 1.82 -0.48 -9.72
C THR A 16 0.44 -1.12 -9.49
N MET A 17 -0.49 -0.41 -8.85
CA MET A 17 -1.87 -0.89 -8.70
C MET A 17 -2.53 -1.13 -10.07
N GLU A 18 -2.37 -0.20 -11.01
CA GLU A 18 -2.92 -0.29 -12.37
C GLU A 18 -2.28 -1.42 -13.18
N GLU A 19 -0.95 -1.58 -13.10
CA GLU A 19 -0.20 -2.68 -13.74
C GLU A 19 -0.68 -4.06 -13.24
N LEU A 20 -1.00 -4.16 -11.95
CA LEU A 20 -1.58 -5.36 -11.32
C LEU A 20 -3.09 -5.50 -11.57
N GLN A 21 -3.71 -4.55 -12.28
CA GLN A 21 -5.13 -4.54 -12.63
C GLN A 21 -6.07 -4.61 -11.41
N LEU A 22 -5.64 -4.09 -10.26
CA LEU A 22 -6.46 -3.99 -9.05
C LEU A 22 -7.44 -2.83 -9.22
N LYS A 23 -8.72 -3.02 -8.84
CA LYS A 23 -9.79 -2.06 -9.19
C LYS A 23 -10.61 -1.51 -8.02
N TYR A 24 -10.40 -1.99 -6.80
CA TYR A 24 -11.25 -1.67 -5.65
C TYR A 24 -10.50 -0.87 -4.58
N LEU A 25 -10.31 0.42 -4.86
CA LEU A 25 -9.71 1.33 -3.91
C LEU A 25 -10.76 1.94 -2.99
N GLN A 26 -10.63 1.73 -1.68
CA GLN A 26 -11.51 2.37 -0.70
C GLN A 26 -10.91 3.71 -0.26
N PRO A 27 -11.70 4.79 -0.18
CA PRO A 27 -11.22 6.06 0.38
C PRO A 27 -10.81 5.89 1.85
N THR A 28 -9.78 6.64 2.27
CA THR A 28 -9.36 6.68 3.67
C THR A 28 -9.13 8.13 4.14
N PRO A 29 -9.49 8.48 5.40
CA PRO A 29 -9.16 9.77 5.97
C PRO A 29 -7.68 9.86 6.42
N THR A 30 -6.92 8.77 6.33
CA THR A 30 -5.55 8.68 6.84
C THR A 30 -4.60 9.67 6.14
N ILE A 31 -3.67 10.23 6.90
CA ILE A 31 -2.53 10.99 6.40
C ILE A 31 -1.27 10.30 6.90
N LEU A 32 -0.35 9.98 5.99
CA LEU A 32 0.95 9.41 6.31
C LEU A 32 1.94 10.53 6.63
N GLU A 33 2.65 10.38 7.73
CA GLU A 33 3.86 11.16 8.01
C GLU A 33 5.07 10.31 7.63
N LEU A 34 5.80 10.73 6.59
CA LEU A 34 6.97 10.03 6.11
C LEU A 34 8.19 10.36 6.99
N ALA A 35 9.25 9.56 6.87
CA ALA A 35 10.48 9.73 7.67
C ALA A 35 11.09 11.15 7.62
N LYS A 36 10.83 11.92 6.55
CA LYS A 36 11.25 13.32 6.40
C LYS A 36 10.27 14.34 7.00
N ARG A 37 9.31 13.90 7.82
CA ARG A 37 8.19 14.69 8.37
C ARG A 37 7.30 15.35 7.31
N SER A 38 7.41 14.89 6.07
CA SER A 38 6.52 15.28 4.98
C SER A 38 5.21 14.52 5.15
N LYS A 39 4.09 15.20 4.94
CA LYS A 39 2.76 14.59 4.99
C LYS A 39 2.33 14.16 3.59
N LEU A 40 1.78 12.97 3.47
CA LEU A 40 1.23 12.44 2.24
C LEU A 40 -0.18 11.93 2.51
N LYS A 41 -1.14 12.35 1.68
CA LYS A 41 -2.49 11.80 1.69
C LYS A 41 -2.53 10.63 0.70
N PRO A 42 -2.78 9.39 1.16
CA PRO A 42 -3.00 8.27 0.27
C PRO A 42 -4.23 8.52 -0.61
N ILE A 43 -4.21 7.95 -1.81
CA ILE A 43 -5.36 7.95 -2.72
C ILE A 43 -6.47 7.09 -2.11
N GLY A 44 -6.08 5.98 -1.47
CA GLY A 44 -6.97 5.09 -0.76
C GLY A 44 -6.25 3.84 -0.29
N ILE A 45 -7.04 2.82 0.01
CA ILE A 45 -6.58 1.57 0.60
C ILE A 45 -7.09 0.40 -0.24
N LEU A 46 -6.28 -0.65 -0.29
CA LEU A 46 -6.68 -1.96 -0.77
C LEU A 46 -6.63 -2.89 0.44
N ASP A 47 -7.77 -3.51 0.73
CA ASP A 47 -7.91 -4.47 1.81
C ASP A 47 -7.98 -5.89 1.24
N ASP A 48 -7.54 -6.88 2.02
CA ASP A 48 -7.53 -8.30 1.65
C ASP A 48 -6.85 -8.62 0.30
N ILE A 49 -5.76 -7.92 -0.02
CA ILE A 49 -4.94 -8.25 -1.20
C ILE A 49 -4.04 -9.42 -0.86
N MET A 50 -4.19 -10.52 -1.59
CA MET A 50 -3.31 -11.68 -1.44
C MET A 50 -1.91 -11.36 -1.98
N VAL A 51 -0.89 -11.54 -1.14
CA VAL A 51 0.50 -11.36 -1.53
C VAL A 51 1.24 -12.68 -1.35
N SER A 52 1.87 -13.12 -2.44
CA SER A 52 2.65 -14.35 -2.47
C SER A 52 4.13 -14.03 -2.23
N LEU A 53 4.66 -14.52 -1.13
CA LEU A 53 6.08 -14.55 -0.78
C LEU A 53 6.47 -16.02 -0.62
N VAL A 54 6.87 -16.69 -1.69
CA VAL A 54 7.13 -18.13 -1.69
C VAL A 54 7.97 -18.56 -0.46
N PRO A 55 7.50 -19.50 0.37
CA PRO A 55 6.31 -20.37 0.21
C PRO A 55 4.98 -19.85 0.82
N TRP A 56 4.92 -18.63 1.34
CA TRP A 56 3.78 -18.05 2.04
C TRP A 56 2.85 -17.24 1.12
N GLU A 57 1.56 -17.32 1.37
CA GLU A 57 0.55 -16.44 0.77
C GLU A 57 -0.36 -15.94 1.88
N ASP A 58 -0.34 -14.63 2.12
CA ASP A 58 -1.13 -14.02 3.18
C ASP A 58 -1.89 -12.79 2.64
N PRO A 59 -3.13 -12.57 3.10
CA PRO A 59 -3.84 -11.33 2.82
C PRO A 59 -3.14 -10.17 3.54
N THR A 60 -3.01 -9.04 2.85
CA THR A 60 -2.49 -7.83 3.44
C THR A 60 -3.32 -6.62 3.05
N TYR A 61 -3.28 -5.66 3.96
CA TYR A 61 -3.69 -4.29 3.74
C TYR A 61 -2.57 -3.51 3.04
N VAL A 62 -2.90 -2.69 2.04
CA VAL A 62 -1.93 -1.83 1.34
C VAL A 62 -2.50 -0.43 1.13
N MET A 63 -1.72 0.60 1.45
CA MET A 63 -2.06 1.98 1.06
C MET A 63 -1.56 2.31 -0.34
N VAL A 64 -2.43 2.92 -1.14
CA VAL A 64 -2.08 3.41 -2.47
C VAL A 64 -1.73 4.88 -2.39
N ILE A 65 -0.53 5.20 -2.83
CA ILE A 65 0.01 6.56 -2.88
C ILE A 65 0.17 7.00 -4.35
N GLN A 66 0.24 8.30 -4.56
CA GLN A 66 0.49 8.88 -5.89
C GLN A 66 1.92 8.60 -6.36
#